data_AF-A0A2D7K488-F1
#
_entry.id   AF-A0A2D7K488-F1
#
_cell.length_a   1.000
_cell.length_b   1.000
_cell.length_c   1.000
_cell.angle_alpha   90.00
_cell.angle_beta   90.00
_cell.angle_gamma   90.00
#
_symmetry.space_group_name_H-M   'P 1'
#
loop_
_entity.id
_entity.type
_entity.pdbx_description
1 polymer ?
#
loop_
_entity_poly.entity_id
_entity_poly.type
_entity_poly.pdbx_seq_one_letter_code
_entity_poly.pdbx_strand_id
1 'polypeptide(L)' 'MTKRYLVKHWCSADFVMEKIVDESEIDTKTNDLKKHSYPNTNWSMIMIKDSEKVKRTSYEEYDERLNDSSKKRTSDK' A
#
# COMPACT_ATOMS: atom_id res chain seq x y z
N MET A 1 -9.00 -31.36 -4.84
CA MET A 1 -9.10 -29.89 -4.85
C MET A 1 -7.82 -29.32 -4.27
N THR A 2 -7.21 -28.33 -4.92
CA THR A 2 -5.98 -27.69 -4.42
C THR A 2 -6.34 -26.52 -3.52
N LYS A 3 -5.75 -26.48 -2.31
CA LYS A 3 -5.94 -25.38 -1.36
C LYS A 3 -5.30 -24.10 -1.90
N ARG A 4 -5.93 -22.95 -1.67
CA ARG A 4 -5.38 -21.61 -1.95
C ARG A 4 -4.95 -20.99 -0.62
N TYR A 5 -3.96 -20.10 -0.66
CA TYR A 5 -3.45 -19.41 0.53
C TYR A 5 -3.25 -17.93 0.22
N LEU A 6 -3.60 -17.07 1.17
CA LEU A 6 -3.29 -15.65 1.13
C LEU A 6 -2.00 -15.42 1.90
N VAL A 7 -0.96 -14.95 1.22
CA VAL A 7 0.33 -14.61 1.82
C VAL A 7 0.40 -13.10 2.04
N LYS A 8 0.74 -12.67 3.26
CA LYS A 8 0.89 -11.27 3.64
C LYS A 8 2.32 -11.00 4.08
N HIS A 9 2.98 -10.05 3.43
CA HIS A 9 4.27 -9.51 3.85
C HIS A 9 4.08 -8.13 4.47
N TRP A 10 4.49 -8.00 5.73
CA TRP A 10 4.69 -6.71 6.38
C TRP A 10 6.10 -6.27 6.05
N CYS A 11 6.24 -5.28 5.18
CA CYS A 11 7.53 -4.78 4.74
C CYS A 11 7.62 -3.27 4.88
N SER A 12 8.85 -2.77 4.92
CA SER A 12 9.20 -1.39 4.56
C SER A 12 9.93 -1.42 3.23
N ALA A 13 9.71 -0.46 2.36
CA ALA A 13 10.43 -0.30 1.11
C ALA A 13 10.63 1.20 0.85
N ASP A 14 11.62 1.52 0.04
CA ASP A 14 11.80 2.88 -0.44
C ASP A 14 10.91 3.11 -1.67
N PHE A 15 10.29 4.28 -1.73
CA PHE A 15 9.42 4.68 -2.84
C PHE A 15 9.90 6.01 -3.40
N VAL A 16 9.84 6.12 -4.72
CA VAL A 16 9.95 7.40 -5.42
C VAL A 16 8.54 7.83 -5.78
N MET A 17 8.18 9.04 -5.35
CA MET A 17 6.91 9.68 -5.70
C MET A 17 7.17 10.89 -6.58
N GLU A 18 6.54 10.92 -7.75
CA GLU A 18 6.78 11.94 -8.76
C GLU A 18 5.49 12.60 -9.21
N LYS A 19 5.57 13.91 -9.49
CA LYS A 19 4.48 14.69 -10.06
C LYS A 19 5.05 15.84 -10.88
N ILE A 20 4.51 16.03 -12.09
CA ILE A 20 4.77 17.22 -12.89
C ILE A 20 3.89 18.35 -12.36
N VAL A 21 4.48 19.52 -12.11
CA VAL A 21 3.80 20.71 -11.59
C VAL A 21 4.22 21.92 -12.41
N ASP A 22 3.33 22.92 -12.50
CA ASP A 22 3.67 24.17 -13.16
C ASP A 22 4.57 25.05 -12.27
N GLU A 23 5.37 25.93 -12.88
CA GLU A 23 6.24 26.87 -12.15
C GLU A 23 5.44 27.73 -11.15
N SER A 24 4.19 28.07 -11.48
CA SER A 24 3.32 28.85 -10.57
C SER A 24 2.99 28.12 -9.26
N GLU A 25 3.08 26.79 -9.25
CA GLU A 25 2.74 25.96 -8.10
C GLU A 25 3.87 25.78 -7.09
N ILE A 26 5.08 26.23 -7.42
CA ILE A 26 6.26 26.23 -6.54
C ILE A 26 6.91 27.63 -6.55
N ASP A 27 7.88 27.86 -5.69
CA ASP A 27 8.78 29.02 -5.78
C ASP A 27 10.22 28.51 -5.88
N THR A 28 10.78 28.59 -7.08
CA THR A 28 12.12 28.10 -7.39
C THR A 28 13.22 29.01 -6.84
N LYS A 29 12.93 30.27 -6.51
CA LYS A 29 13.91 31.21 -5.94
C LYS A 29 14.14 30.95 -4.46
N THR A 30 13.08 30.56 -3.75
CA THR A 30 13.13 30.27 -2.30
C THR A 30 13.14 28.77 -1.99
N ASN A 31 13.02 27.92 -3.01
CA ASN A 31 12.86 26.47 -2.88
C ASN A 31 11.63 26.06 -2.06
N ASP A 32 10.54 26.85 -2.16
CA ASP A 32 9.27 26.54 -1.51
C ASP A 32 8.40 25.68 -2.43
N LEU A 33 8.16 24.43 -2.03
CA LEU A 33 7.30 23.48 -2.74
C LEU A 33 5.81 23.71 -2.47
N LYS A 34 5.44 24.65 -1.60
CA LYS A 34 4.07 24.98 -1.20
C LYS A 34 3.30 23.72 -0.78
N LYS A 35 2.15 23.49 -1.42
CA LYS A 35 1.27 22.32 -1.20
C LYS A 35 1.89 20.98 -1.63
N HIS A 36 3.02 21.00 -2.33
CA HIS A 36 3.73 19.81 -2.83
C HIS A 36 4.88 19.36 -1.92
N SER A 37 5.02 19.98 -0.73
CA SER A 37 6.00 19.59 0.29
C SER A 37 5.81 18.16 0.82
N TYR A 38 4.59 17.62 0.72
CA TYR A 38 4.28 16.23 1.05
C TYR A 38 3.51 15.57 -0.10
N PRO A 39 3.85 14.35 -0.50
CA PRO A 39 3.13 13.64 -1.54
C PRO A 39 1.74 13.20 -1.06
N ASN A 40 0.85 12.97 -2.01
CA ASN A 40 -0.51 12.47 -1.78
C ASN A 40 -0.92 11.51 -2.90
N THR A 41 -2.19 11.12 -2.93
CA THR A 41 -2.74 10.15 -3.90
C THR A 41 -2.63 10.56 -5.37
N ASN A 42 -2.33 11.84 -5.66
CA ASN A 42 -2.19 12.37 -7.01
C ASN A 42 -0.76 12.29 -7.56
N TRP A 43 0.17 11.69 -6.82
CA TRP A 43 1.55 11.47 -7.25
C TRP A 43 1.69 10.07 -7.83
N SER A 44 2.50 9.93 -8.89
CA SER A 44 2.95 8.62 -9.35
C SER A 44 3.83 8.00 -8.27
N MET A 45 3.66 6.72 -7.96
CA MET A 45 4.41 6.03 -6.91
C MET A 45 5.08 4.78 -7.48
N ILE A 46 6.41 4.72 -7.39
CA ILE A 46 7.21 3.60 -7.85
C ILE A 46 8.01 3.08 -6.65
N MET A 47 7.87 1.78 -6.35
CA MET A 47 8.73 1.11 -5.37
C MET A 47 10.11 0.91 -5.97
N ILE A 48 11.16 1.23 -5.22
CA ILE A 48 12.53 0.94 -5.63
C ILE A 48 12.80 -0.56 -5.46
N LYS A 49 13.20 -1.21 -6.54
CA LYS A 49 13.53 -2.63 -6.53
C LYS A 49 14.66 -2.91 -5.55
N ASP A 50 14.55 -4.03 -4.82
CA ASP A 50 15.52 -4.51 -3.85
C ASP A 50 15.67 -3.60 -2.60
N SER A 51 14.78 -2.62 -2.43
CA SER A 51 14.69 -1.79 -1.21
C SER A 51 13.81 -2.41 -0.14
N GLU A 52 13.01 -3.41 -0.51
CA GLU A 52 12.07 -4.05 0.38
C GLU A 52 12.78 -4.81 1.51
N LYS A 53 12.33 -4.55 2.73
CA LYS A 53 12.74 -5.23 3.95
C LYS A 53 11.51 -5.84 4.59
N VAL A 54 11.41 -7.16 4.51
CA VAL A 54 10.32 -7.92 5.12
C VAL A 54 10.55 -8.01 6.62
N LYS A 55 9.61 -7.51 7.41
CA LYS A 55 9.60 -7.57 8.88
C LYS A 55 8.88 -8.81 9.39
N ARG A 56 7.77 -9.17 8.74
CA ARG A 56 6.94 -10.32 9.12
C ARG A 56 6.24 -10.88 7.90
N THR A 57 6.17 -12.19 7.83
CA THR A 57 5.36 -12.92 6.85
C THR A 57 4.33 -13.77 7.58
N SER A 58 3.10 -13.80 7.07
CA SER A 58 2.06 -14.70 7.53
C SER A 58 1.30 -15.24 6.34
N TYR A 59 0.68 -16.41 6.48
CA TYR A 59 -0.23 -16.95 5.49
C TYR A 59 -1.47 -17.52 6.17
N GLU A 60 -2.59 -17.50 5.47
CA GLU A 60 -3.86 -18.11 5.89
C GLU A 60 -4.48 -18.88 4.72
N GLU A 61 -5.15 -20.00 5.00
CA GLU A 61 -5.90 -20.74 3.96
C GLU A 61 -6.98 -19.81 3.41
N TYR A 62 -6.91 -19.55 2.11
CA TYR A 62 -7.78 -18.61 1.43
C TYR A 62 -9.02 -19.35 0.97
N ASP A 63 -10.12 -19.10 1.67
CA ASP A 63 -11.46 -19.53 1.29
C ASP A 63 -12.21 -18.34 0.70
N GLU A 64 -12.44 -18.36 -0.62
CA GLU A 64 -13.20 -17.32 -1.35
C GLU A 64 -14.64 -17.16 -0.83
N ARG A 65 -15.14 -18.11 -0.01
CA ARG A 65 -16.51 -18.13 0.52
C ARG A 65 -16.78 -17.20 1.71
N LEU A 66 -15.92 -16.21 1.95
CA LEU A 66 -16.04 -15.29 3.09
C LEU A 66 -16.60 -13.89 2.77
N ASN A 67 -17.33 -13.75 1.65
CA ASN A 67 -18.23 -12.61 1.45
C ASN A 67 -19.71 -13.01 1.62
N ASP A 68 -19.96 -14.10 2.34
CA ASP A 68 -21.29 -14.45 2.82
C ASP A 68 -21.43 -13.89 4.25
N SER A 69 -22.08 -12.73 4.37
CA SER A 69 -22.51 -12.10 5.63
C SER A 69 -23.43 -13.00 6.48
N SER A 70 -23.71 -14.19 6.00
CA SER A 70 -24.56 -15.23 6.55
C SER A 70 -23.80 -16.33 7.33
N LYS A 71 -22.48 -16.18 7.59
CA LYS A 71 -21.76 -17.05 8.56
C LYS A 71 -22.34 -16.82 9.96
N LYS A 72 -23.45 -17.50 10.24
CA LYS A 72 -24.02 -17.74 11.57
C LYS A 72 -22.85 -18.05 12.49
N ARG A 73 -22.65 -17.18 13.48
CA ARG A 73 -21.85 -17.52 14.65
C ARG A 73 -22.51 -18.75 15.27
N THR A 74 -21.96 -19.93 15.01
CA THR A 74 -22.26 -21.08 15.86
C THR A 74 -21.55 -20.80 17.18
N SER A 75 -22.24 -20.08 18.06
CA SER A 75 -21.93 -20.09 19.49
C SER A 75 -22.39 -21.45 19.97
N ASP A 76 -21.44 -22.38 20.13
CA ASP A 76 -21.72 -23.58 20.89
C ASP A 76 -22.11 -23.19 22.33
N LYS A 77 -23.06 -23.96 22.85
CA LYS A 77 -23.86 -23.72 24.05
C LYS A 77 -23.12 -24.10 25.33
#